data_AF-A0A0F8HHV7-F1
#
_entry.id   AF-A0A0F8HHV7-F1
#
_cell.length_a   1.000
_cell.length_b   1.000
_cell.length_c   1.000
_cell.angle_alpha   90.00
_cell.angle_beta   90.00
_cell.angle_gamma   90.00
#
_symmetry.space_group_name_H-M   'P 1'
#
loop_
_entity.id
_entity.type
_entity.pdbx_description
1 polymer ?
#
loop_
_entity_poly.entity_id
_entity_poly.type
_entity_poly.pdbx_seq_one_letter_code
_entity_poly.pdbx_strand_id
1 'polypeptide(L)'
;MFMIGLAGTAYADTNQPVYYNWCEGSGNAIVDSSGYEDHSINYGSTTFTLSTGQTARHFNGQNRIVIPESKELEFTDPDITFGVFFRCNSSSPTNCTYLVSRGNDICRISIDHTNSRIEYEICADGHSVVGYSDCQVELEEDHEAIVTYDGSHAQLYINGIASGKGVDYRAGVLGSGNNTNSWTIGSSPDAEHGLDGTIYAFYEYDRALNPSEILDLYVKDIHSIRDSNRPGGIALSWDDTGHIDTCYKHLSIFQKYNATCTINVNKINNREIPTQTLVNELDALHSSGWEIAAHGYNHTNSRLFLMNHTSTEWLDQEIYPNIVEITRYGYPVYTLAYPYSDRNPTSDAILAPYFRTLRTGVPTIIN
;
A
#
# COMPACT_ATOMS: atom_id res chain seq x y z
N MET A 1 -24.86 12.05 6.42
CA MET A 1 -24.92 10.86 7.29
C MET A 1 -24.08 9.79 6.63
N PHE A 2 -22.78 9.76 6.92
CA PHE A 2 -21.90 8.69 6.45
C PHE A 2 -21.85 7.64 7.55
N MET A 3 -22.48 6.49 7.31
CA MET A 3 -22.27 5.30 8.12
C MET A 3 -20.94 4.69 7.69
N ILE A 4 -19.90 4.85 8.51
CA ILE A 4 -18.68 4.07 8.38
C ILE A 4 -18.94 2.80 9.19
N GLY A 5 -19.25 1.71 8.48
CA GLY A 5 -19.31 0.38 9.08
C GLY A 5 -17.94 0.05 9.67
N LEU A 6 -17.93 -0.40 10.93
CA LEU A 6 -16.80 -1.10 11.52
C LEU A 6 -16.59 -2.39 10.73
N ALA A 7 -15.77 -2.36 9.68
CA ALA A 7 -15.24 -3.56 9.07
C ALA A 7 -14.29 -4.20 10.09
N GLY A 8 -14.65 -5.39 10.58
CA GLY A 8 -13.77 -6.20 11.42
C GLY A 8 -12.46 -6.48 10.69
N THR A 9 -11.37 -6.62 11.45
CA THR A 9 -10.06 -7.04 10.93
C THR A 9 -10.16 -8.49 10.44
N ALA A 10 -10.34 -8.66 9.14
CA ALA A 10 -10.15 -9.94 8.46
C ALA A 10 -8.77 -9.91 7.80
N TYR A 11 -7.95 -10.91 8.10
CA TYR A 11 -6.71 -11.21 7.37
C TYR A 11 -7.07 -12.18 6.25
N ALA A 12 -6.38 -12.10 5.10
CA ALA A 12 -6.45 -13.18 4.13
C ALA A 12 -6.00 -14.47 4.84
N ASP A 13 -6.90 -15.44 4.93
CA ASP A 13 -6.62 -16.71 5.58
C ASP A 13 -5.63 -17.54 4.76
N THR A 14 -5.03 -18.52 5.43
CA THR A 14 -4.07 -19.45 4.79
C THR A 14 -4.76 -20.57 4.01
N ASN A 15 -6.10 -20.62 4.01
CA ASN A 15 -6.88 -21.62 3.28
C ASN A 15 -7.07 -21.15 1.83
N GLN A 16 -5.99 -21.18 1.07
CA GLN A 16 -5.97 -20.80 -0.35
C GLN A 16 -6.01 -22.09 -1.15
N PRO A 17 -6.95 -22.27 -2.10
CA PRO A 17 -6.92 -23.41 -3.01
C PRO A 17 -5.61 -23.49 -3.81
N VAL A 18 -5.03 -22.34 -4.18
CA VAL A 18 -3.73 -22.27 -4.87
C VAL A 18 -2.87 -21.15 -4.31
N TYR A 19 -1.63 -21.47 -3.99
CA TYR A 19 -0.61 -20.48 -3.68
C TYR A 19 0.75 -20.92 -4.22
N TYR A 20 1.29 -20.15 -5.17
CA TYR A 20 2.65 -20.34 -5.65
C TYR A 20 3.53 -19.17 -5.22
N ASN A 21 4.45 -19.43 -4.28
CA ASN A 21 5.59 -18.54 -3.95
C ASN A 21 6.94 -19.09 -4.45
N TRP A 22 6.88 -20.21 -5.19
CA TRP A 22 8.01 -20.91 -5.82
C TRP A 22 9.11 -21.43 -4.88
N CYS A 23 9.01 -21.22 -3.56
CA CYS A 23 10.11 -21.45 -2.62
C CYS A 23 10.49 -22.92 -2.45
N GLU A 24 9.55 -23.82 -2.71
CA GLU A 24 9.77 -25.27 -2.68
C GLU A 24 10.01 -25.85 -4.09
N GLY A 25 9.92 -25.02 -5.14
CA GLY A 25 10.18 -25.40 -6.52
C GLY A 25 11.67 -25.34 -6.88
N SER A 26 12.11 -26.21 -7.80
CA SER A 26 13.46 -26.13 -8.36
C SER A 26 13.47 -26.52 -9.84
N GLY A 27 14.05 -25.66 -10.69
CA GLY A 27 14.06 -25.87 -12.14
C GLY A 27 12.65 -26.06 -12.72
N ASN A 28 12.37 -27.26 -13.23
CA ASN A 28 11.06 -27.63 -13.81
C ASN A 28 10.04 -28.12 -12.76
N ALA A 29 10.47 -28.44 -11.55
CA ALA A 29 9.55 -28.83 -10.49
C ALA A 29 8.87 -27.57 -9.93
N ILE A 30 7.54 -27.60 -9.93
CA ILE A 30 6.69 -26.59 -9.32
C ILE A 30 6.00 -27.29 -8.16
N VAL A 31 6.09 -26.68 -6.97
CA VAL A 31 5.43 -27.17 -5.76
C VAL A 31 4.37 -26.16 -5.39
N ASP A 32 3.14 -26.64 -5.25
CA ASP A 32 2.02 -25.87 -4.74
C ASP A 32 2.16 -25.70 -3.23
N SER A 33 2.22 -24.45 -2.77
CA SER A 33 2.40 -24.09 -1.36
C SER A 33 1.08 -23.96 -0.59
N SER A 34 -0.05 -24.23 -1.24
CA SER A 34 -1.37 -24.30 -0.60
C SER A 34 -1.55 -25.52 0.31
N GLY A 35 -0.83 -26.62 0.01
CA GLY A 35 -1.01 -27.93 0.64
C GLY A 35 -1.91 -28.91 -0.13
N TYR A 36 -2.42 -28.56 -1.32
CA TYR A 36 -3.30 -29.41 -2.14
C TYR A 36 -2.57 -30.28 -3.19
N GLU A 37 -1.23 -30.22 -3.27
CA GLU A 37 -0.38 -31.03 -4.17
C GLU A 37 -0.74 -30.90 -5.68
N ASP A 38 -1.14 -29.72 -6.15
CA ASP A 38 -1.47 -29.52 -7.56
C ASP A 38 -0.24 -29.71 -8.48
N HIS A 39 -0.36 -30.64 -9.43
CA HIS A 39 0.71 -31.05 -10.34
C HIS A 39 0.85 -30.08 -11.53
N SER A 40 1.45 -28.92 -11.27
CA SER A 40 1.75 -27.91 -12.29
C SER A 40 2.79 -28.37 -13.31
N ILE A 41 2.63 -27.92 -14.55
CA ILE A 41 3.56 -28.19 -15.67
C ILE A 41 4.29 -26.90 -16.05
N ASN A 42 5.62 -26.90 -15.92
CA ASN A 42 6.47 -25.79 -16.36
C ASN A 42 6.87 -25.93 -17.84
N TYR A 43 6.51 -24.94 -18.66
CA TYR A 43 6.94 -24.82 -20.05
C TYR A 43 8.08 -23.79 -20.18
N GLY A 44 9.19 -24.05 -19.50
CA GLY A 44 10.48 -23.38 -19.75
C GLY A 44 10.80 -22.14 -18.92
N SER A 45 9.95 -21.73 -17.97
CA SER A 45 10.33 -20.66 -17.01
C SER A 45 11.50 -21.13 -16.14
N THR A 46 12.34 -20.20 -15.68
CA THR A 46 13.50 -20.52 -14.82
C THR A 46 13.39 -19.84 -13.47
N THR A 47 13.90 -20.48 -12.42
CA THR A 47 13.90 -19.93 -11.05
C THR A 47 15.17 -19.13 -10.77
N PHE A 48 15.07 -18.10 -9.94
CA PHE A 48 16.21 -17.38 -9.37
C PHE A 48 15.92 -16.97 -7.93
N THR A 49 16.97 -16.77 -7.14
CA THR A 49 16.87 -16.40 -5.73
C THR A 49 16.96 -14.88 -5.58
N LEU A 50 16.02 -14.31 -4.82
CA LEU A 50 15.98 -12.90 -4.47
C LEU A 50 16.96 -12.58 -3.34
N SER A 51 17.25 -11.29 -3.13
CA SER A 51 18.10 -10.83 -2.02
C SER A 51 17.53 -11.20 -0.64
N THR A 52 16.23 -11.38 -0.53
CA THR A 52 15.51 -11.86 0.65
C THR A 52 15.66 -13.36 0.90
N GLY A 53 16.26 -14.11 -0.03
CA GLY A 53 16.35 -15.57 -0.01
C GLY A 53 15.10 -16.28 -0.56
N GLN A 54 14.05 -15.55 -0.91
CA GLN A 54 12.85 -16.11 -1.58
C GLN A 54 13.16 -16.48 -3.04
N THR A 55 12.30 -17.29 -3.66
CA THR A 55 12.44 -17.71 -5.06
C THR A 55 11.42 -17.00 -5.94
N ALA A 56 11.83 -16.56 -7.13
CA ALA A 56 10.96 -16.02 -8.17
C ALA A 56 11.21 -16.74 -9.51
N ARG A 57 10.31 -16.55 -10.48
CA ARG A 57 10.44 -17.15 -11.82
C ARG A 57 10.52 -16.12 -12.92
N HIS A 58 11.47 -16.32 -13.83
CA HIS A 58 11.64 -15.55 -15.05
C HIS A 58 10.91 -16.20 -16.22
N PHE A 59 10.24 -15.35 -17.01
CA PHE A 59 9.52 -15.68 -18.23
C PHE A 59 10.08 -14.84 -19.38
N ASN A 60 10.21 -15.44 -20.57
CA ASN A 60 10.86 -14.83 -21.74
C ASN A 60 9.89 -14.45 -22.88
N GLY A 61 8.59 -14.35 -22.59
CA GLY A 61 7.54 -14.13 -23.59
C GLY A 61 7.01 -15.38 -24.29
N GLN A 62 7.67 -16.53 -24.15
CA GLN A 62 7.20 -17.82 -24.69
C GLN A 62 6.95 -18.87 -23.59
N ASN A 63 7.43 -18.61 -22.38
CA ASN A 63 7.24 -19.49 -21.24
C ASN A 63 5.82 -19.42 -20.72
N ARG A 64 5.36 -20.53 -20.13
CA ARG A 64 4.13 -20.56 -19.35
C ARG A 64 4.20 -21.63 -18.28
N ILE A 65 3.34 -21.49 -17.27
CA ILE A 65 3.04 -22.55 -16.32
C ILE A 65 1.57 -22.91 -16.50
N VAL A 66 1.26 -24.20 -16.53
CA VAL A 66 -0.12 -24.68 -16.61
C VAL A 66 -0.45 -25.45 -15.34
N ILE A 67 -1.51 -25.05 -14.65
CA ILE A 67 -2.10 -25.79 -13.55
C ILE A 67 -3.29 -26.55 -14.15
N PRO A 68 -3.21 -27.89 -14.29
CA PRO A 68 -4.33 -28.67 -14.80
C PRO A 68 -5.56 -28.52 -13.91
N GLU A 69 -6.74 -28.73 -14.48
CA GLU A 69 -7.97 -28.82 -13.70
C GLU A 69 -7.89 -29.96 -12.66
N SER A 70 -8.27 -29.64 -11.43
CA SER A 70 -8.46 -30.57 -10.32
C SER A 70 -9.78 -30.25 -9.63
N LYS A 71 -10.25 -31.16 -8.77
CA LYS A 71 -11.53 -31.00 -8.07
C LYS A 71 -11.47 -29.83 -7.07
N GLU A 72 -10.29 -29.58 -6.55
CA GLU A 72 -9.95 -28.51 -5.62
C GLU A 72 -10.06 -27.13 -6.26
N LEU A 73 -9.96 -27.06 -7.59
CA LEU A 73 -10.10 -25.84 -8.37
C LEU A 73 -11.54 -25.65 -8.90
N GLU A 74 -12.45 -26.61 -8.76
CA GLU A 74 -13.83 -26.45 -9.24
C GLU A 74 -14.55 -25.29 -8.54
N PHE A 75 -15.02 -24.30 -9.30
CA PHE A 75 -15.83 -23.22 -8.74
C PHE A 75 -17.16 -23.77 -8.23
N THR A 76 -17.47 -23.50 -6.96
CA THR A 76 -18.73 -23.93 -6.33
C THR A 76 -19.77 -22.81 -6.28
N ASP A 77 -19.33 -21.56 -6.33
CA ASP A 77 -20.14 -20.34 -6.27
C ASP A 77 -19.46 -19.27 -7.14
N PRO A 78 -20.11 -18.14 -7.47
CA PRO A 78 -19.53 -17.18 -8.39
C PRO A 78 -18.42 -16.32 -7.76
N ASP A 79 -18.12 -16.54 -6.48
CA ASP A 79 -17.16 -15.74 -5.74
C ASP A 79 -15.73 -16.21 -6.04
N ILE A 80 -14.85 -15.28 -6.37
CA ILE A 80 -13.46 -15.58 -6.69
C ILE A 80 -12.55 -14.40 -6.36
N THR A 81 -11.34 -14.70 -5.92
CA THR A 81 -10.21 -13.78 -5.99
C THR A 81 -9.05 -14.46 -6.69
N PHE A 82 -8.40 -13.76 -7.61
CA PHE A 82 -7.18 -14.25 -8.25
C PHE A 82 -6.22 -13.09 -8.50
N GLY A 83 -4.93 -13.36 -8.42
CA GLY A 83 -3.95 -12.30 -8.51
C GLY A 83 -2.54 -12.78 -8.78
N VAL A 84 -1.71 -11.84 -9.21
CA VAL A 84 -0.34 -12.08 -9.62
C VAL A 84 0.54 -10.91 -9.17
N PHE A 85 1.68 -11.24 -8.57
CA PHE A 85 2.73 -10.28 -8.27
C PHE A 85 3.85 -10.42 -9.30
N PHE A 86 4.16 -9.36 -10.05
CA PHE A 86 4.98 -9.45 -11.26
C PHE A 86 5.84 -8.21 -11.51
N ARG A 87 6.84 -8.37 -12.38
CA ARG A 87 7.57 -7.28 -13.05
C ARG A 87 7.54 -7.56 -14.55
N CYS A 88 7.16 -6.57 -15.35
CA CYS A 88 7.20 -6.65 -16.81
C CYS A 88 8.44 -5.91 -17.33
N ASN A 89 9.32 -6.60 -18.05
CA ASN A 89 10.59 -6.02 -18.52
C ASN A 89 10.39 -5.26 -19.83
N SER A 90 9.63 -5.86 -20.75
CA SER A 90 9.39 -5.32 -22.08
C SER A 90 7.96 -5.53 -22.53
N SER A 91 7.50 -4.70 -23.46
CA SER A 91 6.22 -4.91 -24.12
C SER A 91 6.27 -6.16 -25.00
N SER A 92 5.18 -6.93 -25.00
CA SER A 92 5.00 -8.04 -25.92
C SER A 92 5.02 -7.53 -27.38
N PRO A 93 5.49 -8.34 -28.35
CA PRO A 93 5.32 -8.03 -29.77
C PRO A 93 3.85 -7.99 -30.20
N THR A 94 2.95 -8.52 -29.38
CA THR A 94 1.50 -8.38 -29.53
C THR A 94 0.99 -7.23 -28.65
N ASN A 95 -0.15 -6.63 -29.00
CA ASN A 95 -0.71 -5.51 -28.21
C ASN A 95 -1.23 -5.93 -26.81
N CYS A 96 -1.07 -7.20 -26.42
CA CYS A 96 -1.55 -7.75 -25.16
C CYS A 96 -0.53 -8.71 -24.53
N THR A 97 -0.44 -8.72 -23.20
CA THR A 97 0.30 -9.73 -22.43
C THR A 97 -0.63 -10.34 -21.40
N TYR A 98 -0.78 -11.66 -21.41
CA TYR A 98 -1.55 -12.37 -20.39
C TYR A 98 -0.63 -12.66 -19.20
N LEU A 99 -1.00 -12.15 -18.03
CA LEU A 99 -0.29 -12.43 -16.79
C LEU A 99 -0.79 -13.74 -16.19
N VAL A 100 -2.12 -13.90 -16.19
CA VAL A 100 -2.77 -15.14 -15.77
C VAL A 100 -4.13 -15.28 -16.43
N SER A 101 -4.53 -16.50 -16.76
CA SER A 101 -5.86 -16.80 -17.31
C SER A 101 -6.33 -18.18 -16.92
N ARG A 102 -7.62 -18.34 -16.69
CA ARG A 102 -8.28 -19.63 -16.52
C ARG A 102 -9.12 -19.97 -17.74
N GLY A 103 -8.76 -21.06 -18.40
CA GLY A 103 -9.28 -21.39 -19.73
C GLY A 103 -9.07 -20.24 -20.74
N ASN A 104 -9.75 -20.31 -21.89
CA ASN A 104 -9.70 -19.22 -22.87
C ASN A 104 -10.55 -18.01 -22.42
N ASP A 105 -11.65 -18.25 -21.69
CA ASP A 105 -12.68 -17.24 -21.50
C ASP A 105 -13.25 -17.17 -20.07
N ILE A 106 -12.71 -17.87 -19.06
CA ILE A 106 -13.36 -17.87 -17.72
C ILE A 106 -12.95 -16.63 -16.93
N CYS A 107 -11.65 -16.44 -16.73
CA CYS A 107 -11.16 -15.20 -16.17
C CYS A 107 -9.71 -14.95 -16.58
N ARG A 108 -9.28 -13.70 -16.62
CA ARG A 108 -7.89 -13.33 -16.89
C ARG A 108 -7.50 -12.00 -16.27
N ILE A 109 -6.19 -11.83 -16.08
CA ILE A 109 -5.53 -10.53 -15.91
C ILE A 109 -4.51 -10.39 -17.05
N SER A 110 -4.55 -9.27 -17.76
CA SER A 110 -3.66 -8.97 -18.87
C SER A 110 -3.20 -7.51 -18.87
N ILE A 111 -2.12 -7.22 -19.59
CA ILE A 111 -1.65 -5.87 -19.87
C ILE A 111 -2.08 -5.51 -21.30
N ASP A 112 -2.89 -4.47 -21.46
CA ASP A 112 -3.13 -3.82 -22.75
C ASP A 112 -2.00 -2.83 -23.03
N HIS A 113 -1.16 -3.14 -24.02
CA HIS A 113 -0.03 -2.28 -24.41
C HIS A 113 -0.47 -1.04 -25.21
N THR A 114 -1.71 -0.99 -25.70
CA THR A 114 -2.25 0.19 -26.41
C THR A 114 -2.41 1.37 -25.47
N ASN A 115 -2.96 1.11 -24.28
CA ASN A 115 -3.18 2.14 -23.26
C ASN A 115 -2.22 2.02 -22.07
N SER A 116 -1.37 1.00 -22.07
CA SER A 116 -0.47 0.61 -20.98
C SER A 116 -1.21 0.38 -19.67
N ARG A 117 -2.36 -0.32 -19.71
CA ARG A 117 -3.21 -0.57 -18.54
C ARG A 117 -3.33 -2.05 -18.24
N ILE A 118 -3.64 -2.37 -16.99
CA ILE A 118 -4.06 -3.73 -16.62
C ILE A 118 -5.55 -3.85 -16.91
N GLU A 119 -5.90 -4.90 -17.65
CA GLU A 119 -7.26 -5.32 -17.94
C GLU A 119 -7.54 -6.61 -17.18
N TYR A 120 -8.77 -6.76 -16.69
CA TYR A 120 -9.29 -8.06 -16.29
C TYR A 120 -10.57 -8.38 -17.05
N GLU A 121 -10.82 -9.67 -17.25
CA GLU A 121 -12.12 -10.18 -17.70
C GLU A 121 -12.53 -11.34 -16.80
N ILE A 122 -13.82 -11.41 -16.47
CA ILE A 122 -14.47 -12.54 -15.81
C ILE A 122 -15.73 -12.87 -16.62
N CYS A 123 -15.87 -14.10 -17.07
CA CYS A 123 -17.11 -14.60 -17.64
C CYS A 123 -18.00 -15.10 -16.51
N ALA A 124 -19.19 -14.52 -16.39
CA ALA A 124 -20.17 -14.85 -15.36
C ALA A 124 -21.55 -15.02 -16.01
N ASP A 125 -22.18 -16.19 -15.82
CA ASP A 125 -23.39 -16.62 -16.57
C ASP A 125 -23.26 -16.44 -18.10
N GLY A 126 -22.07 -16.67 -18.66
CA GLY A 126 -21.78 -16.45 -20.08
C GLY A 126 -21.63 -14.97 -20.51
N HIS A 127 -21.60 -14.03 -19.57
CA HIS A 127 -21.40 -12.60 -19.81
C HIS A 127 -19.98 -12.15 -19.42
N SER A 128 -19.31 -11.41 -20.30
CA SER A 128 -17.98 -10.83 -20.04
C SER A 128 -18.06 -9.58 -19.16
N VAL A 129 -17.59 -9.70 -17.93
CA VAL A 129 -17.36 -8.60 -16.98
C VAL A 129 -15.92 -8.12 -17.17
N VAL A 130 -15.74 -6.95 -17.78
CA VAL A 130 -14.42 -6.42 -18.18
C VAL A 130 -14.15 -5.07 -17.51
N GLY A 131 -12.98 -4.93 -16.89
CA GLY A 131 -12.54 -3.68 -16.28
C GLY A 131 -11.06 -3.39 -16.49
N TYR A 132 -10.66 -2.16 -16.17
CA TYR A 132 -9.32 -1.62 -16.43
C TYR A 132 -8.79 -0.86 -15.22
N SER A 133 -7.47 -0.87 -15.05
CA SER A 133 -6.79 0.01 -14.11
C SER A 133 -6.95 1.49 -14.49
N ASP A 134 -6.99 2.35 -13.47
CA ASP A 134 -6.93 3.81 -13.66
C ASP A 134 -5.49 4.29 -13.89
N CYS A 135 -4.52 3.56 -13.35
CA CYS A 135 -3.09 3.80 -13.54
C CYS A 135 -2.53 3.06 -14.76
N GLN A 136 -1.43 3.59 -15.30
CA GLN A 136 -0.62 2.89 -16.29
C GLN A 136 0.38 1.97 -15.61
N VAL A 137 0.73 0.86 -16.28
CA VAL A 137 1.79 -0.05 -15.86
C VAL A 137 3.13 0.53 -16.28
N GLU A 138 4.03 0.65 -15.32
CA GLU A 138 5.42 1.01 -15.56
C GLU A 138 6.25 -0.26 -15.79
N LEU A 139 7.01 -0.28 -16.88
CA LEU A 139 7.97 -1.35 -17.16
C LEU A 139 9.11 -1.31 -16.13
N GLU A 140 9.72 -2.46 -15.88
CA GLU A 140 10.83 -2.65 -14.93
C GLU A 140 10.48 -2.35 -13.45
N GLU A 141 9.22 -2.12 -13.14
CA GLU A 141 8.71 -1.93 -11.78
C GLU A 141 7.93 -3.16 -11.29
N ASP A 142 7.93 -3.36 -9.97
CA ASP A 142 7.16 -4.43 -9.31
C ASP A 142 5.70 -3.99 -9.15
N HIS A 143 4.75 -4.79 -9.63
CA HIS A 143 3.32 -4.55 -9.51
C HIS A 143 2.59 -5.80 -9.05
N GLU A 144 1.64 -5.63 -8.15
CA GLU A 144 0.66 -6.63 -7.80
C GLU A 144 -0.68 -6.27 -8.45
N ALA A 145 -1.30 -7.24 -9.13
CA ALA A 145 -2.64 -7.11 -9.68
C ALA A 145 -3.53 -8.22 -9.12
N ILE A 146 -4.60 -7.82 -8.43
CA ILE A 146 -5.58 -8.75 -7.85
C ILE A 146 -6.98 -8.37 -8.30
N VAL A 147 -7.77 -9.35 -8.70
CA VAL A 147 -9.17 -9.17 -9.08
C VAL A 147 -10.04 -9.94 -8.09
N THR A 148 -11.07 -9.29 -7.57
CA THR A 148 -12.11 -9.89 -6.72
C THR A 148 -13.44 -9.85 -7.45
N TYR A 149 -14.26 -10.89 -7.34
CA TYR A 149 -15.66 -10.89 -7.76
C TYR A 149 -16.51 -11.60 -6.70
N ASP A 150 -17.58 -10.95 -6.23
CA ASP A 150 -18.46 -11.44 -5.15
C ASP A 150 -19.82 -11.95 -5.68
N GLY A 151 -19.85 -12.37 -6.94
CA GLY A 151 -21.09 -12.72 -7.65
C GLY A 151 -21.97 -11.53 -8.03
N SER A 152 -21.58 -10.30 -7.68
CA SER A 152 -22.32 -9.07 -8.02
C SER A 152 -21.47 -7.89 -8.47
N HIS A 153 -20.21 -7.83 -8.05
CA HIS A 153 -19.30 -6.73 -8.31
C HIS A 153 -17.88 -7.24 -8.50
N ALA A 154 -17.24 -6.85 -9.60
CA ALA A 154 -15.84 -7.13 -9.89
C ALA A 154 -14.97 -5.88 -9.65
N GLN A 155 -13.84 -6.04 -8.95
CA GLN A 155 -12.91 -4.95 -8.66
C GLN A 155 -11.46 -5.39 -8.88
N LEU A 156 -10.71 -4.55 -9.58
CA LEU A 156 -9.26 -4.66 -9.72
C LEU A 156 -8.56 -3.87 -8.61
N TYR A 157 -7.52 -4.44 -8.04
CA TYR A 157 -6.62 -3.81 -7.08
C TYR A 157 -5.22 -3.84 -7.64
N ILE A 158 -4.53 -2.70 -7.58
CA ILE A 158 -3.13 -2.56 -7.93
C ILE A 158 -2.37 -2.15 -6.67
N ASN A 159 -1.35 -2.94 -6.30
CA ASN A 159 -0.51 -2.68 -5.12
C ASN A 159 -1.33 -2.46 -3.83
N GLY A 160 -2.30 -3.34 -3.58
CA GLY A 160 -3.18 -3.28 -2.43
C GLY A 160 -4.32 -2.24 -2.47
N ILE A 161 -4.45 -1.45 -3.55
CA ILE A 161 -5.42 -0.34 -3.65
C ILE A 161 -6.36 -0.56 -4.83
N ALA A 162 -7.66 -0.33 -4.64
CA ALA A 162 -8.65 -0.40 -5.71
C ALA A 162 -8.30 0.56 -6.85
N SER A 163 -8.30 0.06 -8.08
CA SER A 163 -7.94 0.78 -9.30
C SER A 163 -9.01 0.56 -10.37
N GLY A 164 -9.54 1.65 -10.93
CA GLY A 164 -10.73 1.59 -11.77
C GLY A 164 -12.03 1.57 -10.96
N LYS A 165 -13.15 1.78 -11.65
CA LYS A 165 -14.49 1.91 -11.04
C LYS A 165 -15.11 0.60 -10.53
N GLY A 166 -14.52 -0.54 -10.85
CA GLY A 166 -15.18 -1.85 -10.75
C GLY A 166 -16.35 -1.97 -11.73
N VAL A 167 -16.96 -3.15 -11.78
CA VAL A 167 -18.07 -3.47 -12.69
C VAL A 167 -19.14 -4.26 -11.95
N ASP A 168 -20.36 -3.73 -11.94
CA ASP A 168 -21.51 -4.41 -11.36
C ASP A 168 -22.14 -5.37 -12.37
N TYR A 169 -22.14 -6.65 -12.03
CA TYR A 169 -22.87 -7.69 -12.75
C TYR A 169 -23.22 -8.83 -11.81
N ARG A 170 -24.51 -9.14 -11.66
CA ARG A 170 -24.97 -10.22 -10.80
C ARG A 170 -25.08 -11.53 -11.56
N ALA A 171 -24.37 -12.56 -11.10
CA ALA A 171 -24.36 -13.88 -11.70
C ALA A 171 -24.60 -14.99 -10.67
N GLY A 172 -24.99 -16.17 -11.15
CA GLY A 172 -25.09 -17.38 -10.34
C GLY A 172 -23.89 -18.32 -10.49
N VAL A 173 -23.17 -18.28 -11.61
CA VAL A 173 -22.08 -19.21 -11.94
C VAL A 173 -20.95 -18.51 -12.70
N LEU A 174 -19.70 -18.93 -12.47
CA LEU A 174 -18.55 -18.53 -13.28
C LEU A 174 -18.44 -19.37 -14.56
N GLY A 175 -18.16 -18.72 -15.67
CA GLY A 175 -17.98 -19.32 -16.99
C GLY A 175 -19.27 -19.58 -17.78
N SER A 176 -19.12 -20.30 -18.90
CA SER A 176 -20.19 -20.63 -19.87
C SER A 176 -20.58 -22.12 -19.88
N GLY A 177 -19.98 -22.94 -18.99
CA GLY A 177 -20.35 -24.33 -18.75
C GLY A 177 -19.69 -25.42 -19.62
N ASN A 178 -18.69 -25.12 -20.47
CA ASN A 178 -18.05 -26.12 -21.37
C ASN A 178 -16.55 -25.89 -21.71
N ASN A 179 -15.77 -25.20 -20.88
CA ASN A 179 -14.37 -24.87 -21.20
C ASN A 179 -13.36 -25.74 -20.45
N THR A 180 -12.12 -25.81 -20.97
CA THR A 180 -10.97 -26.34 -20.22
C THR A 180 -10.66 -25.39 -19.08
N ASN A 181 -10.69 -25.88 -17.84
CA ASN A 181 -10.62 -25.02 -16.64
C ASN A 181 -9.21 -24.85 -16.07
N SER A 182 -8.17 -25.24 -16.81
CA SER A 182 -6.78 -25.08 -16.38
C SER A 182 -6.39 -23.61 -16.25
N TRP A 183 -5.59 -23.30 -15.25
CA TRP A 183 -4.90 -22.01 -15.17
C TRP A 183 -3.66 -22.01 -16.05
N THR A 184 -3.40 -20.88 -16.69
CA THR A 184 -2.15 -20.57 -17.38
C THR A 184 -1.56 -19.30 -16.77
N ILE A 185 -0.30 -19.38 -16.33
CA ILE A 185 0.44 -18.28 -15.71
C ILE A 185 1.58 -17.87 -16.64
N GLY A 186 1.75 -16.55 -16.81
CA GLY A 186 2.81 -15.92 -17.61
C GLY A 186 2.59 -15.97 -19.13
N SER A 187 1.45 -16.48 -19.59
CA SER A 187 1.05 -16.46 -21.01
C SER A 187 -0.44 -16.77 -21.18
N SER A 188 -0.94 -16.64 -22.40
CA SER A 188 -2.24 -17.17 -22.82
C SER A 188 -2.15 -18.69 -23.02
N PRO A 189 -3.29 -19.42 -23.03
CA PRO A 189 -3.30 -20.89 -23.19
C PRO A 189 -2.67 -21.39 -24.51
N ASP A 190 -2.78 -20.60 -25.58
CA ASP A 190 -2.17 -20.85 -26.89
C ASP A 190 -0.70 -20.41 -27.01
N ALA A 191 -0.16 -19.79 -25.95
CA ALA A 191 1.20 -19.26 -25.86
C ALA A 191 1.54 -18.11 -26.82
N GLU A 192 0.54 -17.36 -27.29
CA GLU A 192 0.74 -16.21 -28.18
C GLU A 192 0.97 -14.89 -27.43
N HIS A 193 0.47 -14.76 -26.20
CA HIS A 193 0.48 -13.50 -25.43
C HIS A 193 1.34 -13.59 -24.15
N GLY A 194 2.58 -14.08 -24.25
CA GLY A 194 3.45 -14.30 -23.10
C GLY A 194 4.06 -13.05 -22.47
N LEU A 195 4.39 -13.18 -21.18
CA LEU A 195 5.13 -12.21 -20.39
C LEU A 195 6.63 -12.36 -20.61
N ASP A 196 7.32 -11.29 -21.01
CA ASP A 196 8.75 -11.12 -20.79
C ASP A 196 8.96 -10.35 -19.48
N GLY A 197 9.40 -11.06 -18.44
CA GLY A 197 9.38 -10.51 -17.10
C GLY A 197 9.60 -11.54 -15.99
N THR A 198 9.10 -11.19 -14.81
CA THR A 198 9.19 -11.99 -13.60
C THR A 198 7.81 -12.14 -12.99
N ILE A 199 7.51 -13.33 -12.46
CA ILE A 199 6.39 -13.55 -11.55
C ILE A 199 6.95 -13.97 -10.19
N TYR A 200 6.55 -13.23 -9.17
CA TYR A 200 6.92 -13.42 -7.76
C TYR A 200 5.92 -14.33 -7.06
N ALA A 201 4.64 -14.19 -7.37
CA ALA A 201 3.60 -15.01 -6.78
C ALA A 201 2.33 -15.08 -7.64
N PHE A 202 1.56 -16.14 -7.43
CA PHE A 202 0.19 -16.30 -7.94
C PHE A 202 -0.72 -16.85 -6.83
N TYR A 203 -1.96 -16.38 -6.82
CA TYR A 203 -2.97 -16.75 -5.83
C TYR A 203 -4.33 -16.99 -6.50
N GLU A 204 -5.07 -17.95 -5.95
CA GLU A 204 -6.51 -18.12 -6.14
C GLU A 204 -7.18 -18.30 -4.78
N TYR A 205 -8.34 -17.70 -4.61
CA TYR A 205 -9.27 -17.91 -3.51
C TYR A 205 -10.66 -18.18 -4.10
N ASP A 206 -11.38 -19.12 -3.51
CA ASP A 206 -12.77 -19.50 -3.81
C ASP A 206 -13.79 -18.53 -3.16
N ARG A 207 -13.34 -17.32 -2.84
CA ARG A 207 -14.15 -16.25 -2.24
C ARG A 207 -13.65 -14.88 -2.69
N ALA A 208 -14.51 -13.88 -2.61
CA ALA A 208 -14.11 -12.49 -2.72
C ALA A 208 -13.36 -12.03 -1.45
N LEU A 209 -12.10 -11.62 -1.60
CA LEU A 209 -11.37 -10.93 -0.54
C LEU A 209 -11.89 -9.50 -0.38
N ASN A 210 -11.94 -9.01 0.86
CA ASN A 210 -12.27 -7.61 1.10
C ASN A 210 -11.02 -6.70 0.99
N PRO A 211 -11.18 -5.36 0.86
CA PRO A 211 -10.05 -4.45 0.66
C PRO A 211 -8.94 -4.51 1.72
N SER A 212 -9.26 -4.86 2.97
CA SER A 212 -8.23 -4.97 4.02
C SER A 212 -7.38 -6.23 3.83
N GLU A 213 -8.00 -7.34 3.44
CA GLU A 213 -7.30 -8.60 3.13
C GLU A 213 -6.37 -8.43 1.94
N ILE A 214 -6.82 -7.67 0.92
CA ILE A 214 -6.01 -7.34 -0.27
C ILE A 214 -4.78 -6.51 0.12
N LEU A 215 -4.96 -5.48 0.96
CA LEU A 215 -3.82 -4.66 1.41
C LEU A 215 -2.82 -5.48 2.24
N ASP A 216 -3.30 -6.38 3.10
CA ASP A 216 -2.43 -7.25 3.89
C ASP A 216 -1.67 -8.24 2.99
N LEU A 217 -2.29 -8.75 1.92
CA LEU A 217 -1.64 -9.59 0.92
C LEU A 217 -0.51 -8.83 0.20
N TYR A 218 -0.79 -7.61 -0.28
CA TYR A 218 0.22 -6.74 -0.88
C TYR A 218 1.43 -6.50 0.05
N VAL A 219 1.16 -6.19 1.32
CA VAL A 219 2.22 -5.93 2.31
C VAL A 219 3.07 -7.18 2.55
N LYS A 220 2.46 -8.36 2.58
CA LYS A 220 3.18 -9.64 2.68
C LYS A 220 4.08 -9.85 1.45
N ASP A 221 3.54 -9.60 0.26
CA ASP A 221 4.21 -9.84 -1.02
C ASP A 221 5.40 -8.91 -1.23
N ILE A 222 5.22 -7.62 -0.98
CA ILE A 222 6.30 -6.65 -1.14
C ILE A 222 7.46 -6.92 -0.16
N HIS A 223 7.16 -7.38 1.05
CA HIS A 223 8.17 -7.80 2.01
C HIS A 223 8.87 -9.11 1.63
N SER A 224 8.23 -9.96 0.82
CA SER A 224 8.87 -11.19 0.33
C SER A 224 9.99 -10.88 -0.68
N ILE A 225 9.92 -9.76 -1.40
CA ILE A 225 10.91 -9.40 -2.43
C ILE A 225 11.85 -8.26 -2.04
N ARG A 226 11.47 -7.42 -1.06
CA ARG A 226 12.30 -6.32 -0.56
C ARG A 226 12.85 -6.68 0.81
N ASP A 227 14.17 -6.62 0.95
CA ASP A 227 14.84 -6.87 2.23
C ASP A 227 14.32 -5.90 3.30
N SER A 228 13.48 -6.43 4.19
CA SER A 228 12.87 -5.69 5.30
C SER A 228 13.87 -5.36 6.40
N ASN A 229 15.16 -5.72 6.28
CA ASN A 229 16.19 -5.35 7.25
C ASN A 229 16.47 -3.85 7.30
N ARG A 230 15.90 -3.07 6.38
CA ARG A 230 15.87 -1.60 6.43
C ARG A 230 14.48 -1.12 6.04
N PRO A 231 13.46 -1.28 6.90
CA PRO A 231 12.15 -0.77 6.57
C PRO A 231 12.30 0.75 6.43
N GLY A 232 11.84 1.29 5.29
CA GLY A 232 11.70 2.73 5.15
C GLY A 232 10.88 3.26 6.32
N GLY A 233 11.26 4.42 6.86
CA GLY A 233 10.50 5.09 7.90
C GLY A 233 9.59 6.15 7.30
N ILE A 234 8.34 6.20 7.73
CA ILE A 234 7.47 7.35 7.48
C ILE A 234 7.57 8.25 8.71
N ALA A 235 7.96 9.51 8.50
CA ALA A 235 7.90 10.53 9.55
C ALA A 235 6.65 11.38 9.32
N LEU A 236 5.65 11.22 10.18
CA LEU A 236 4.42 12.01 10.13
C LEU A 236 4.49 13.14 11.16
N SER A 237 4.19 14.36 10.72
CA SER A 237 4.12 15.54 11.59
C SER A 237 2.89 16.38 11.28
N TRP A 238 2.27 16.88 12.34
CA TRP A 238 1.17 17.84 12.27
C TRP A 238 1.60 19.12 12.95
N ASP A 239 1.16 20.25 12.41
CA ASP A 239 1.39 21.58 12.97
C ASP A 239 0.12 22.10 13.61
N ASP A 240 0.25 23.01 14.56
CA ASP A 240 -0.83 23.72 15.26
C ASP A 240 -1.69 22.90 16.23
N THR A 241 -2.04 23.57 17.32
CA THR A 241 -3.00 23.10 18.34
C THR A 241 -4.36 22.72 17.76
N GLY A 242 -4.74 23.29 16.60
CA GLY A 242 -5.99 22.98 15.90
C GLY A 242 -6.12 21.51 15.47
N HIS A 243 -5.01 20.78 15.30
CA HIS A 243 -5.02 19.41 14.81
C HIS A 243 -5.00 18.34 15.91
N ILE A 244 -4.83 18.73 17.18
CA ILE A 244 -4.73 17.79 18.32
C ILE A 244 -5.91 16.82 18.37
N ASP A 245 -7.14 17.33 18.32
CA ASP A 245 -8.37 16.51 18.39
C ASP A 245 -8.50 15.57 17.20
N THR A 246 -8.13 16.02 16.00
CA THR A 246 -8.15 15.17 14.81
C THR A 246 -7.12 14.04 14.92
N CYS A 247 -5.90 14.33 15.39
CA CYS A 247 -4.89 13.31 15.65
C CYS A 247 -5.37 12.31 16.71
N TYR A 248 -5.93 12.79 17.81
CA TYR A 248 -6.47 11.93 18.89
C TYR A 248 -7.59 11.00 18.40
N LYS A 249 -8.55 11.51 17.63
CA LYS A 249 -9.66 10.72 17.06
C LYS A 249 -9.19 9.58 16.16
N HIS A 250 -8.01 9.70 15.55
CA HIS A 250 -7.44 8.68 14.67
C HIS A 250 -6.30 7.89 15.32
N LEU A 251 -6.06 8.06 16.62
CA LEU A 251 -4.96 7.42 17.36
C LEU A 251 -4.92 5.89 17.18
N SER A 252 -6.09 5.24 17.11
CA SER A 252 -6.18 3.79 16.90
C SER A 252 -5.62 3.32 15.55
N ILE A 253 -5.72 4.14 14.50
CA ILE A 253 -5.15 3.84 13.19
C ILE A 253 -3.63 3.88 13.28
N PHE A 254 -3.07 4.91 13.91
CA PHE A 254 -1.62 5.02 14.10
C PHE A 254 -1.06 3.87 14.95
N GLN A 255 -1.76 3.51 16.02
CA GLN A 255 -1.39 2.35 16.85
C GLN A 255 -1.44 1.02 16.07
N LYS A 256 -2.44 0.82 15.19
CA LYS A 256 -2.54 -0.37 14.32
C LYS A 256 -1.27 -0.58 13.49
N TYR A 257 -0.69 0.51 12.97
CA TYR A 257 0.50 0.47 12.13
C TYR A 257 1.80 0.75 12.89
N ASN A 258 1.77 0.75 14.23
CA ASN A 258 2.90 1.08 15.09
C ASN A 258 3.59 2.42 14.71
N ALA A 259 2.78 3.39 14.27
CA ALA A 259 3.26 4.69 13.82
C ALA A 259 3.41 5.65 15.00
N THR A 260 4.64 6.10 15.23
CA THR A 260 4.93 7.23 16.12
C THR A 260 5.10 8.50 15.29
N CYS A 261 4.61 9.61 15.83
CA CYS A 261 4.46 10.85 15.09
C CYS A 261 4.88 12.05 15.94
N THR A 262 4.93 13.24 15.34
CA THR A 262 5.12 14.51 16.06
C THR A 262 3.91 15.42 15.88
N ILE A 263 3.43 16.02 16.97
CA ILE A 263 2.53 17.17 16.93
C ILE A 263 3.30 18.42 17.37
N ASN A 264 3.36 19.43 16.50
CA ASN A 264 4.06 20.69 16.73
C ASN A 264 3.05 21.72 17.23
N VAL A 265 3.17 22.10 18.49
CA VAL A 265 2.15 22.84 19.23
C VAL A 265 2.58 24.30 19.39
N ASN A 266 1.73 25.21 18.92
CA ASN A 266 1.82 26.64 19.20
C ASN A 266 1.21 26.92 20.59
N LYS A 267 0.25 27.85 20.69
CA LYS A 267 -0.45 28.08 21.95
C LYS A 267 -1.50 27.00 22.22
N ILE A 268 -1.48 26.38 23.41
CA ILE A 268 -2.46 25.37 23.85
C ILE A 268 -3.78 26.06 24.24
N ASN A 269 -4.46 26.58 23.24
CA ASN A 269 -5.82 27.05 23.32
C ASN A 269 -6.53 26.80 21.98
N ASN A 270 -7.83 26.55 22.06
CA ASN A 270 -8.69 26.48 20.90
C ASN A 270 -10.00 27.19 21.25
N ARG A 271 -10.63 27.85 20.28
CA ARG A 271 -11.94 28.49 20.48
C ARG A 271 -13.07 27.46 20.60
N GLU A 272 -12.89 26.30 19.98
CA GLU A 272 -13.90 25.25 19.85
C GLU A 272 -13.74 24.16 20.93
N ILE A 273 -12.50 23.91 21.36
CA ILE A 273 -12.17 22.81 22.27
C ILE A 273 -11.62 23.38 23.59
N PRO A 274 -12.21 23.01 24.75
CA PRO A 274 -11.70 23.43 26.05
C PRO A 274 -10.24 23.02 26.24
N THR A 275 -9.43 23.90 26.83
CA THR A 275 -8.00 23.63 27.08
C THR A 275 -7.75 22.31 27.81
N GLN A 276 -8.58 21.95 28.80
CA GLN A 276 -8.40 20.69 29.51
C GLN A 276 -8.63 19.46 28.62
N THR A 277 -9.56 19.54 27.68
CA THR A 277 -9.78 18.46 26.70
C THR A 277 -8.56 18.30 25.79
N LEU A 278 -8.02 19.40 25.27
CA LEU A 278 -6.80 19.36 24.45
C LEU A 278 -5.63 18.75 25.21
N VAL A 279 -5.46 19.09 26.50
CA VAL A 279 -4.40 18.52 27.34
C VAL A 279 -4.59 17.01 27.51
N ASN A 280 -5.81 16.54 27.77
CA ASN A 280 -6.08 15.11 27.89
C ASN A 280 -5.81 14.35 26.57
N GLU A 281 -6.08 14.97 25.43
CA GLU A 281 -5.80 14.41 24.10
C GLU A 281 -4.29 14.36 23.82
N LEU A 282 -3.56 15.44 24.16
CA LEU A 282 -2.10 15.46 24.10
C LEU A 282 -1.48 14.39 25.00
N ASP A 283 -2.02 14.17 26.20
CA ASP A 283 -1.57 13.11 27.11
C ASP A 283 -1.72 11.72 26.48
N ALA A 284 -2.83 11.47 25.77
CA ALA A 284 -3.06 10.20 25.08
C ALA A 284 -2.12 9.99 23.89
N LEU A 285 -1.88 11.05 23.10
CA LEU A 285 -0.90 11.03 22.01
C LEU A 285 0.52 10.77 22.56
N HIS A 286 0.93 11.53 23.57
CA HIS A 286 2.24 11.40 24.19
C HIS A 286 2.46 10.01 24.80
N SER A 287 1.45 9.47 25.50
CA SER A 287 1.48 8.12 26.07
C SER A 287 1.58 7.02 25.01
N SER A 288 1.17 7.31 23.77
CA SER A 288 1.32 6.42 22.60
C SER A 288 2.67 6.61 21.88
N GLY A 289 3.61 7.33 22.48
CA GLY A 289 4.96 7.53 21.96
C GLY A 289 5.09 8.71 20.99
N TRP A 290 4.09 9.59 20.89
CA TRP A 290 4.20 10.78 20.05
C TRP A 290 5.08 11.85 20.71
N GLU A 291 5.85 12.54 19.89
CA GLU A 291 6.58 13.74 20.31
C GLU A 291 5.63 14.94 20.33
N ILE A 292 5.66 15.71 21.43
CA ILE A 292 5.03 17.02 21.51
C ILE A 292 6.14 18.07 21.32
N ALA A 293 6.15 18.74 20.17
CA ALA A 293 7.18 19.70 19.79
C ALA A 293 6.68 21.14 19.85
N ALA A 294 7.59 22.11 19.86
CA ALA A 294 7.27 23.53 19.78
C ALA A 294 6.94 23.97 18.34
N HIS A 295 6.04 24.94 18.19
CA HIS A 295 5.70 25.54 16.90
C HIS A 295 5.58 27.07 16.94
N GLY A 296 6.19 27.72 17.95
CA GLY A 296 6.11 29.17 18.13
C GLY A 296 4.78 29.62 18.73
N TYR A 297 4.83 30.39 19.81
CA TYR A 297 3.66 30.67 20.65
C TYR A 297 2.52 31.36 19.89
N ASN A 298 2.79 32.38 19.08
CA ASN A 298 1.77 33.10 18.31
C ASN A 298 1.80 32.74 16.82
N HIS A 299 2.52 31.67 16.46
CA HIS A 299 2.68 31.22 15.09
C HIS A 299 3.26 32.34 14.18
N THR A 300 4.27 33.05 14.67
CA THR A 300 4.88 34.18 13.96
C THR A 300 5.99 33.72 13.01
N ASN A 301 6.01 34.25 11.78
CA ASN A 301 7.09 34.01 10.82
C ASN A 301 8.40 34.66 11.31
N SER A 302 9.41 33.83 11.61
CA SER A 302 10.68 34.27 12.18
C SER A 302 11.45 35.24 11.27
N ARG A 303 11.51 34.95 9.97
CA ARG A 303 12.24 35.74 8.98
C ARG A 303 11.65 37.14 8.83
N LEU A 304 10.32 37.26 8.79
CA LEU A 304 9.64 38.55 8.67
C LEU A 304 9.72 39.34 9.98
N PHE A 305 9.59 38.67 11.13
CA PHE A 305 9.66 39.32 12.44
C PHE A 305 11.04 39.96 12.67
N LEU A 306 12.12 39.22 12.43
CA LEU A 306 13.49 39.66 12.65
C LEU A 306 13.97 40.77 11.69
N MET A 307 13.17 41.17 10.68
CA MET A 307 13.49 42.34 9.85
C MET A 307 13.30 43.67 10.59
N ASN A 308 12.36 43.71 11.53
CA ASN A 308 11.94 44.94 12.22
C ASN A 308 12.05 44.85 13.75
N HIS A 309 12.41 43.68 14.26
CA HIS A 309 12.50 43.39 15.70
C HIS A 309 13.81 42.71 16.06
N THR A 310 14.17 42.77 17.33
CA THR A 310 15.35 42.12 17.89
C THR A 310 15.12 40.63 18.13
N SER A 311 16.21 39.86 18.21
CA SER A 311 16.16 38.45 18.60
C SER A 311 15.58 38.24 20.00
N THR A 312 15.86 39.15 20.94
CA THR A 312 15.30 39.10 22.29
C THR A 312 13.78 39.23 22.27
N GLU A 313 13.23 40.21 21.54
CA GLU A 313 11.78 40.36 21.39
C GLU A 313 11.14 39.11 20.77
N TRP A 314 11.80 38.49 19.80
CA TRP A 314 11.29 37.27 19.19
C TRP A 314 11.30 36.09 20.16
N LEU A 315 12.39 35.90 20.90
CA LEU A 315 12.50 34.85 21.92
C LEU A 315 11.45 35.01 23.02
N ASP A 316 11.24 36.24 23.49
CA ASP A 316 10.28 36.57 24.55
C ASP A 316 8.82 36.40 24.11
N GLN A 317 8.52 36.59 22.83
CA GLN A 317 7.15 36.50 22.30
C GLN A 317 6.79 35.11 21.77
N GLU A 318 7.73 34.41 21.14
CA GLU A 318 7.45 33.15 20.43
C GLU A 318 8.03 31.92 21.13
N ILE A 319 9.24 32.01 21.64
CA ILE A 319 10.02 30.81 21.99
C ILE A 319 9.88 30.46 23.46
N TYR A 320 10.19 31.39 24.36
CA TYR A 320 10.08 31.13 25.79
C TYR A 320 8.65 30.83 26.24
N PRO A 321 7.61 31.57 25.81
CA PRO A 321 6.25 31.26 26.21
C PRO A 321 5.79 29.88 25.73
N ASN A 322 6.23 29.44 24.54
CA ASN A 322 5.86 28.14 23.99
C ASN A 322 6.57 27.00 24.75
N ILE A 323 7.87 27.14 25.03
CA ILE A 323 8.60 26.18 25.88
C ILE A 323 7.95 26.10 27.27
N VAL A 324 7.67 27.23 27.91
CA VAL A 324 7.05 27.26 29.24
C VAL A 324 5.66 26.63 29.21
N GLU A 325 4.85 26.92 28.21
CA GLU A 325 3.52 26.33 28.09
C GLU A 325 3.54 24.83 27.89
N ILE A 326 4.37 24.30 26.99
CA ILE A 326 4.43 22.86 26.73
C ILE A 326 5.01 22.13 27.95
N THR A 327 6.08 22.66 28.54
CA THR A 327 6.73 22.04 29.71
C THR A 327 5.85 22.07 30.97
N ARG A 328 4.97 23.06 31.14
CA ARG A 328 4.04 23.11 32.30
C ARG A 328 3.07 21.92 32.32
N TYR A 329 2.81 21.31 31.17
CA TYR A 329 1.95 20.13 31.03
C TYR A 329 2.73 18.80 31.09
N GLY A 330 4.03 18.86 31.35
CA GLY A 330 4.86 17.66 31.57
C GLY A 330 5.53 17.11 30.32
N TYR A 331 5.38 17.76 29.16
CA TYR A 331 6.05 17.32 27.94
C TYR A 331 7.43 17.96 27.81
N PRO A 332 8.49 17.19 27.56
CA PRO A 332 9.79 17.76 27.28
C PRO A 332 9.83 18.34 25.86
N VAL A 333 10.43 19.52 25.71
CA VAL A 333 10.53 20.20 24.41
C VAL A 333 11.95 20.09 23.88
N TYR A 334 12.14 19.32 22.81
CA TYR A 334 13.45 19.14 22.16
C TYR A 334 13.49 19.69 20.74
N THR A 335 12.32 19.82 20.12
CA THR A 335 12.17 20.15 18.71
C THR A 335 11.34 21.41 18.56
N LEU A 336 11.72 22.24 17.59
CA LEU A 336 10.87 23.30 17.07
C LEU A 336 10.66 23.12 15.58
N ALA A 337 9.41 23.17 15.14
CA ALA A 337 9.05 23.37 13.74
C ALA A 337 8.79 24.86 13.50
N TYR A 338 9.41 25.44 12.48
CA TYR A 338 9.23 26.86 12.16
C TYR A 338 7.81 27.13 11.64
N PRO A 339 7.08 28.14 12.18
CA PRO A 339 5.88 28.67 11.54
C PRO A 339 6.14 29.00 10.07
N TYR A 340 5.20 28.64 9.21
CA TYR A 340 5.30 28.83 7.75
C TYR A 340 6.51 28.13 7.11
N SER A 341 7.19 27.23 7.84
CA SER A 341 8.46 26.64 7.43
C SER A 341 9.57 27.65 7.11
N ASP A 342 9.40 28.92 7.47
CA ASP A 342 10.29 30.00 7.05
C ASP A 342 11.37 30.26 8.11
N ARG A 343 12.62 30.00 7.73
CA ARG A 343 13.81 30.11 8.58
C ARG A 343 14.97 30.73 7.80
N ASN A 344 15.99 31.18 8.52
CA ASN A 344 17.27 31.57 7.93
C ASN A 344 18.43 31.23 8.89
N PRO A 345 19.70 31.33 8.46
CA PRO A 345 20.84 31.02 9.34
C PRO A 345 20.88 31.84 10.63
N THR A 346 20.33 33.06 10.62
CA THR A 346 20.25 33.91 11.82
C THR A 346 19.24 33.35 12.82
N SER A 347 18.03 32.99 12.39
CA SER A 347 17.03 32.38 13.27
C SER A 347 17.52 31.04 13.82
N ASP A 348 18.23 30.26 13.01
CA ASP A 348 18.81 28.97 13.43
C ASP A 348 19.84 29.12 14.52
N ALA A 349 20.77 30.08 14.36
CA ALA A 349 21.78 30.37 15.36
C ALA A 349 21.16 30.87 16.68
N ILE A 350 20.07 31.63 16.60
CA ILE A 350 19.31 32.09 17.78
C ILE A 350 18.65 30.90 18.49
N LEU A 351 18.10 29.93 17.75
CA LEU A 351 17.35 28.81 18.33
C LEU A 351 18.20 27.60 18.75
N ALA A 352 19.39 27.43 18.18
CA ALA A 352 20.27 26.29 18.44
C ALA A 352 20.56 26.01 19.93
N PRO A 353 20.64 27.01 20.84
CA PRO A 353 20.82 26.75 22.27
C PRO A 353 19.62 26.10 22.97
N TYR A 354 18.41 26.18 22.38
CA TYR A 354 17.16 25.77 23.05
C TYR A 354 16.58 24.46 22.52
N PHE A 355 16.87 24.11 21.27
CA PHE A 355 16.31 22.95 20.61
C PHE A 355 17.40 22.05 20.04
N ARG A 356 17.22 20.73 20.20
CA ARG A 356 18.06 19.71 19.58
C ARG A 356 17.78 19.60 18.08
N THR A 357 16.54 19.88 17.66
CA THR A 357 16.11 19.71 16.27
C THR A 357 15.27 20.91 15.82
N LEU A 358 15.59 21.43 14.63
CA LEU A 358 14.84 22.52 13.98
C LEU A 358 14.27 22.00 12.66
N ARG A 359 12.93 22.01 12.52
CA ARG A 359 12.21 21.49 11.34
C ARG A 359 11.68 22.62 10.45
N THR A 360 11.69 22.37 9.15
CA THR A 360 11.18 23.24 8.08
C THR A 360 10.72 22.36 6.91
N GLY A 361 9.79 22.86 6.10
CA GLY A 361 9.29 22.21 4.89
C GLY A 361 10.24 22.24 3.69
N VAL A 362 11.37 22.96 3.75
CA VAL A 362 12.40 22.90 2.70
C VAL A 362 13.70 22.37 3.30
N PRO A 363 14.11 21.13 2.98
CA PRO A 363 15.44 20.68 3.34
C PRO A 363 16.45 21.60 2.66
N THR A 364 17.35 22.23 3.42
CA THR A 364 18.61 22.70 2.83
C THR A 364 19.36 21.47 2.34
N ILE A 365 19.29 21.20 1.03
CA ILE A 365 20.20 20.28 0.38
C ILE A 365 21.58 20.94 0.46
N ILE A 366 22.40 20.50 1.42
CA ILE A 366 23.81 20.85 1.46
C ILE A 366 24.47 19.94 0.42
N ASN A 367 24.71 20.49 -0.77
CA ASN A 367 25.58 19.86 -1.77
C ASN A 367 27.05 20.02 -1.37
#